data_AF-A0A2T4MZR9-F1
#
_entry.id   AF-A0A2T4MZR9-F1
#
_cell.length_a   1.000
_cell.length_b   1.000
_cell.length_c   1.000
_cell.angle_alpha   90.00
_cell.angle_beta   90.00
_cell.angle_gamma   90.00
#
_symmetry.space_group_name_H-M   'P 1'
#
loop_
_entity.id
_entity.type
_entity.pdbx_description
1 polymer ?
#
loop_
_entity_poly.entity_id
_entity_poly.type
_entity_poly.pdbx_seq_one_letter_code
_entity_poly.pdbx_strand_id
1 'polypeptide(L)'
;MSDKSINFKYLDPTIRYQDAFSPFEKGMFSQAIIDVLAERHRQVNQEGWNAETDDNYQDRELAAAAINYAAPHSDTPVSKKEIPFLAFWPFAKKWWKPSSYRRNLVKAIALLIAELERLDRAEKKPEN
;
A
#
# COMPACT_ATOMS: atom_id res chain seq x y z
N MET A 1 18.01 -27.59 7.14
CA MET A 1 17.60 -26.21 7.48
C MET A 1 16.22 -26.01 6.89
N SER A 2 15.17 -26.02 7.71
CA SER A 2 13.80 -25.79 7.23
C SER A 2 13.72 -24.35 6.71
N ASP A 3 13.30 -24.19 5.46
CA ASP A 3 12.94 -22.90 4.90
C ASP A 3 11.88 -22.25 5.79
N LYS A 4 12.28 -21.20 6.51
CA LYS A 4 11.38 -20.34 7.30
C LYS A 4 11.02 -19.12 6.46
N SER A 5 10.73 -19.33 5.19
CA SER A 5 10.16 -18.28 4.34
C SER A 5 8.85 -17.79 4.98
N ILE A 6 8.75 -16.48 5.18
CA ILE A 6 7.58 -15.85 5.78
C ILE A 6 6.35 -16.21 4.94
N ASN A 7 5.41 -16.93 5.54
CA ASN A 7 4.12 -17.18 4.92
C ASN A 7 3.17 -16.01 5.21
N PHE A 8 3.24 -14.98 4.36
CA PHE A 8 2.40 -13.79 4.45
C PHE A 8 0.89 -14.07 4.26
N LYS A 9 0.51 -15.30 3.92
CA LYS A 9 -0.88 -15.69 3.64
C LYS A 9 -1.75 -15.84 4.90
N TYR A 10 -1.16 -15.80 6.10
CA TYR A 10 -1.84 -16.13 7.36
C TYR A 10 -1.53 -15.18 8.53
N LEU A 11 -1.14 -13.93 8.26
CA LEU A 11 -0.91 -13.00 9.36
C LEU A 11 -2.24 -12.52 9.93
N ASP A 12 -2.52 -12.98 11.16
CA ASP A 12 -3.65 -12.57 11.98
C ASP A 12 -3.78 -11.03 11.96
N PRO A 13 -4.94 -10.47 11.59
CA PRO A 13 -5.15 -9.02 11.51
C PRO A 13 -4.96 -8.30 12.85
N THR A 14 -4.89 -9.02 13.97
CA THR A 14 -4.64 -8.49 15.33
C THR A 14 -3.15 -8.47 15.72
N ILE A 15 -2.29 -9.20 15.01
CA ILE A 15 -0.84 -9.15 15.23
C ILE A 15 -0.29 -7.90 14.55
N ARG A 16 0.51 -7.11 15.27
CA ARG A 16 1.26 -6.02 14.62
C ARG A 16 2.21 -6.68 13.62
N TYR A 17 2.05 -6.38 12.34
CA TYR A 17 2.86 -6.96 11.27
C TYR A 17 4.38 -6.84 11.49
N GLN A 18 4.80 -5.84 12.27
CA GLN A 18 6.18 -5.64 12.71
C GLN A 18 6.69 -6.80 13.58
N ASP A 19 5.81 -7.48 14.29
CA ASP A 19 6.10 -8.62 15.16
C ASP A 19 6.05 -9.96 14.39
N ALA A 20 5.55 -9.94 13.15
CA ALA A 20 5.56 -11.08 12.25
C ALA A 20 6.93 -11.37 11.62
N PHE A 21 7.84 -10.38 11.64
CA PHE A 21 9.21 -10.54 11.16
C PHE A 21 10.09 -11.08 12.30
N SER A 22 10.77 -12.18 12.01
CA SER A 22 11.80 -12.75 12.88
C SER A 22 12.94 -11.74 13.10
N PRO A 23 13.74 -11.90 14.18
CA PRO A 23 14.93 -11.06 14.39
C PRO A 23 15.89 -11.07 13.19
N PHE A 24 15.95 -12.18 12.46
CA PHE A 24 16.75 -12.32 11.24
C PHE A 24 16.22 -11.42 10.12
N GLU A 25 14.92 -11.44 9.85
CA GLU A 25 14.30 -10.59 8.81
C GLU A 25 14.33 -9.10 9.17
N LYS A 26 14.19 -8.77 10.46
CA LYS A 26 14.42 -7.42 10.98
C LYS A 26 15.87 -6.94 10.77
N GLY A 27 16.82 -7.87 10.65
CA GLY A 27 18.20 -7.58 10.30
C GLY A 27 18.47 -7.51 8.79
N MET A 28 17.60 -8.09 7.96
CA MET A 28 17.75 -8.11 6.49
C MET A 28 17.08 -6.93 5.79
N PHE A 29 15.96 -6.44 6.33
CA PHE A 29 15.18 -5.36 5.73
C PHE A 29 15.18 -4.11 6.61
N SER A 30 15.22 -2.94 5.98
CA SER A 30 15.01 -1.70 6.72
C SER A 30 13.58 -1.62 7.26
N GLN A 31 13.38 -0.85 8.34
CA GLN A 31 12.04 -0.61 8.90
C GLN A 31 11.05 -0.05 7.87
N ALA A 32 11.54 0.70 6.87
CA ALA A 32 10.71 1.23 5.80
C ALA A 32 10.10 0.12 4.94
N ILE A 33 10.88 -0.91 4.59
CA ILE A 33 10.41 -2.07 3.82
C ILE A 33 9.36 -2.84 4.62
N ILE A 34 9.65 -3.10 5.90
CA ILE A 34 8.74 -3.79 6.83
C ILE A 34 7.38 -3.07 6.90
N ASP A 35 7.40 -1.74 7.03
CA ASP A 35 6.18 -0.94 7.14
C ASP A 35 5.35 -0.91 5.85
N VAL A 36 6.01 -0.96 4.68
CA VAL A 36 5.36 -1.05 3.38
C VAL A 36 4.65 -2.39 3.20
N LEU A 37 5.32 -3.49 3.54
CA LEU A 37 4.71 -4.82 3.51
C LEU A 37 3.52 -4.91 4.46
N ALA A 38 3.66 -4.34 5.65
CA ALA A 38 2.58 -4.24 6.63
C ALA A 38 1.37 -3.45 6.10
N GLU A 39 1.63 -2.32 5.44
CA GLU A 39 0.55 -1.49 4.88
C GLU A 39 -0.15 -2.17 3.71
N ARG A 40 0.57 -2.82 2.80
CA ARG A 40 -0.04 -3.58 1.69
C ARG A 40 -0.99 -4.65 2.23
N HIS A 41 -0.55 -5.41 3.23
CA HIS A 41 -1.40 -6.41 3.87
C HIS A 41 -2.61 -5.80 4.59
N ARG A 42 -2.44 -4.65 5.25
CA ARG A 42 -3.55 -3.92 5.89
C ARG A 42 -4.60 -3.50 4.86
N GLN A 43 -4.19 -2.96 3.71
CA GLN A 43 -5.10 -2.58 2.62
C GLN A 43 -5.93 -3.79 2.14
N VAL A 44 -5.28 -4.94 1.93
CA VAL A 44 -5.96 -6.19 1.53
C VAL A 44 -6.95 -6.67 2.59
N ASN A 45 -6.50 -6.84 3.84
CA ASN A 45 -7.27 -7.55 4.86
C ASN A 45 -8.26 -6.68 5.65
N GLN A 46 -7.96 -5.40 5.82
CA GLN A 46 -8.82 -4.49 6.60
C GLN A 46 -9.67 -3.59 5.70
N GLU A 47 -9.18 -3.25 4.50
CA GLU A 47 -9.91 -2.35 3.61
C GLU A 47 -10.58 -3.09 2.45
N GLY A 48 -10.23 -4.36 2.21
CA GLY A 48 -10.78 -5.18 1.13
C GLY A 48 -10.17 -4.90 -0.24
N TRP A 49 -9.05 -4.16 -0.28
CA TRP A 49 -8.34 -3.80 -1.52
C TRP A 49 -7.49 -4.98 -1.96
N ASN A 50 -8.13 -5.96 -2.57
CA ASN A 50 -7.53 -7.22 -2.98
C ASN A 50 -7.20 -7.26 -4.48
N ALA A 51 -6.46 -8.30 -4.89
CA ALA A 51 -6.03 -8.49 -6.27
C ALA A 51 -7.17 -8.47 -7.30
N GLU A 52 -8.34 -9.03 -6.96
CA GLU A 52 -9.49 -9.06 -7.87
C GLU A 52 -10.09 -7.67 -8.06
N THR A 53 -10.16 -6.88 -7.00
CA THR A 53 -10.61 -5.48 -7.06
C THR A 53 -9.62 -4.64 -7.85
N ASP A 54 -8.33 -4.81 -7.57
CA ASP A 54 -7.24 -4.06 -8.21
C ASP A 54 -7.22 -4.30 -9.73
N ASP A 55 -7.51 -5.52 -10.19
CA ASP A 55 -7.57 -5.89 -11.61
C ASP A 55 -8.63 -5.12 -12.42
N ASN A 56 -9.62 -4.52 -11.76
CA ASN A 56 -10.66 -3.74 -12.44
C ASN A 56 -10.23 -2.30 -12.76
N TYR A 57 -9.11 -1.83 -12.21
CA TYR A 57 -8.58 -0.48 -12.50
C TYR A 57 -7.79 -0.47 -13.82
N GLN A 58 -8.07 0.50 -14.68
CA GLN A 58 -7.53 0.53 -16.06
C GLN A 58 -6.67 1.76 -16.35
N ASP A 59 -6.92 2.89 -15.69
CA ASP A 59 -6.27 4.17 -15.98
C ASP A 59 -5.16 4.52 -14.97
N ARG A 60 -4.39 3.51 -14.55
CA ARG A 60 -3.31 3.65 -13.56
C ARG A 60 -3.78 4.29 -12.25
N GLU A 61 -5.03 4.04 -11.87
CA GLU A 61 -5.69 4.67 -10.73
C GLU A 61 -4.95 4.40 -9.41
N LEU A 62 -4.39 3.20 -9.22
CA LEU A 62 -3.57 2.88 -8.05
C LEU A 62 -2.30 3.76 -7.97
N ALA A 63 -1.66 4.02 -9.12
CA ALA A 63 -0.51 4.92 -9.20
C ALA A 63 -0.92 6.38 -8.97
N ALA A 64 -2.06 6.82 -9.51
CA ALA A 64 -2.59 8.17 -9.27
C ALA A 64 -2.89 8.40 -7.76
N ALA A 65 -3.46 7.41 -7.09
CA ALA A 65 -3.66 7.44 -5.64
C ALA A 65 -2.33 7.46 -4.87
N ALA A 66 -1.31 6.74 -5.35
CA ALA A 66 0.03 6.78 -4.74
C ALA A 66 0.65 8.18 -4.81
N ILE A 67 0.56 8.86 -5.95
CA ILE A 67 1.07 10.24 -6.13
C ILE A 67 0.43 11.18 -5.12
N ASN A 68 -0.87 11.05 -4.89
CA ASN A 68 -1.60 11.85 -3.90
C ASN A 68 -1.02 11.68 -2.48
N TYR A 69 -0.68 10.46 -2.08
CA TYR A 69 -0.05 10.24 -0.77
C TYR A 69 1.42 10.67 -0.74
N ALA A 70 2.16 10.55 -1.85
CA ALA A 70 3.58 10.88 -1.91
C ALA A 70 3.86 12.39 -1.99
N ALA A 71 2.86 13.18 -2.41
CA ALA A 71 2.99 14.62 -2.52
C ALA A 71 3.47 15.23 -1.18
N PRO A 72 4.42 16.17 -1.20
CA PRO A 72 4.83 16.90 -0.01
C PRO A 72 3.65 17.75 0.45
N HIS A 73 3.04 17.35 1.57
CA HIS A 73 2.05 18.16 2.27
C HIS A 73 2.80 19.06 3.25
N SER A 74 2.35 20.30 3.44
CA SER A 74 2.90 21.11 4.51
C SER A 74 2.59 20.43 5.85
N ASP A 75 3.54 20.35 6.79
CA ASP A 75 3.32 19.78 8.13
C ASP A 75 2.33 20.60 8.99
N THR A 76 1.68 21.60 8.40
CA THR A 76 0.62 22.35 9.05
C THR A 76 -0.66 21.51 9.09
N PRO A 77 -1.42 21.52 10.19
CA PRO A 77 -2.69 20.82 10.27
C PRO A 77 -3.59 21.36 9.16
N VAL A 78 -3.73 20.53 8.12
CA VAL A 78 -4.36 20.83 6.83
C VAL A 78 -5.52 21.78 7.03
N SER A 79 -5.28 23.06 6.76
CA SER A 79 -6.40 23.98 6.57
C SER A 79 -7.21 23.37 5.42
N LYS A 80 -8.54 23.35 5.54
CA LYS A 80 -9.48 22.80 4.54
C LYS A 80 -9.31 23.38 3.11
N LYS A 81 -8.30 24.21 2.85
CA LYS A 81 -7.94 24.85 1.59
C LYS A 81 -6.84 24.14 0.79
N GLU A 82 -6.10 23.17 1.34
CA GLU A 82 -5.18 22.32 0.54
C GLU A 82 -5.91 21.18 -0.20
N ILE A 83 -7.09 21.52 -0.75
CA ILE A 83 -7.88 20.71 -1.70
C ILE A 83 -7.22 20.47 -3.09
N PRO A 84 -6.13 21.14 -3.55
CA PRO A 84 -5.65 20.94 -4.93
C PRO A 84 -5.30 19.50 -5.31
N PHE A 85 -4.79 18.68 -4.38
CA PHE A 85 -4.33 17.33 -4.71
C PHE A 85 -5.46 16.31 -4.88
N LEU A 86 -6.57 16.46 -4.15
CA LEU A 86 -7.76 15.61 -4.33
C LEU A 86 -8.27 15.60 -5.79
N ALA A 87 -7.89 16.58 -6.61
CA ALA A 87 -8.20 16.61 -8.03
C ALA A 87 -7.77 15.35 -8.80
N PHE A 88 -6.75 14.63 -8.32
CA PHE A 88 -6.26 13.40 -8.96
C PHE A 88 -6.52 12.14 -8.14
N TRP A 89 -7.25 12.24 -7.02
CA TRP A 89 -7.60 11.08 -6.22
C TRP A 89 -8.74 10.30 -6.90
N PRO A 90 -8.50 9.05 -7.37
CA PRO A 90 -9.46 8.36 -8.24
C PRO A 90 -10.59 7.65 -7.47
N PHE A 91 -10.47 7.54 -6.15
CA PHE A 91 -11.40 6.76 -5.33
C PHE A 91 -12.39 7.63 -4.55
N ALA A 92 -13.42 7.01 -3.98
CA ALA A 92 -14.34 7.73 -3.12
C ALA A 92 -13.59 8.44 -1.96
N LYS A 93 -13.98 9.69 -1.66
CA LYS A 93 -13.34 10.54 -0.65
C LYS A 93 -13.20 9.89 0.72
N LYS A 94 -14.10 8.97 1.10
CA LYS A 94 -14.01 8.21 2.37
C LYS A 94 -12.74 7.35 2.52
N TRP A 95 -12.10 7.01 1.40
CA TRP A 95 -10.86 6.25 1.37
C TRP A 95 -9.61 7.12 1.45
N TRP A 96 -9.76 8.45 1.32
CA TRP A 96 -8.70 9.39 1.56
C TRP A 96 -8.47 9.54 3.08
N LYS A 97 -7.35 8.98 3.58
CA LYS A 97 -7.01 8.94 5.00
C LYS A 97 -5.57 9.44 5.22
N PRO A 98 -5.26 10.72 4.95
CA PRO A 98 -3.91 11.26 5.14
C PRO A 98 -3.52 11.21 6.62
N SER A 99 -2.23 11.06 6.86
CA SER A 99 -1.61 11.03 8.20
C SER A 99 -0.28 11.81 8.15
N SER A 100 0.74 11.41 8.91
CA SER A 100 2.07 12.00 8.83
C SER A 100 2.72 11.77 7.47
N TYR A 101 3.64 12.65 7.07
CA TYR A 101 4.36 12.56 5.79
C TYR A 101 4.99 11.16 5.59
N ARG A 102 5.73 10.66 6.59
CA ARG A 102 6.30 9.30 6.55
C ARG A 102 5.24 8.22 6.34
N ARG A 103 4.11 8.30 7.05
CA ARG A 103 3.04 7.29 6.92
C ARG A 103 2.36 7.36 5.56
N ASN A 104 2.21 8.56 4.99
CA ASN A 104 1.69 8.73 3.63
C ASN A 104 2.65 8.14 2.60
N LEU A 105 3.97 8.32 2.73
CA LEU A 105 4.94 7.64 1.86
C LEU A 105 4.80 6.12 1.90
N VAL A 106 4.60 5.53 3.09
CA VAL A 106 4.37 4.09 3.22
C VAL A 106 3.10 3.64 2.47
N LYS A 107 2.01 4.41 2.56
CA LYS A 107 0.77 4.16 1.81
C LYS A 107 0.95 4.28 0.30
N ALA A 108 1.70 5.30 -0.13
CA ALA A 108 2.02 5.52 -1.54
C ALA A 108 2.78 4.32 -2.12
N ILE A 109 3.83 3.87 -1.45
CA ILE A 109 4.62 2.72 -1.91
C ILE A 109 3.77 1.44 -1.91
N ALA A 110 2.92 1.23 -0.90
CA ALA A 110 2.01 0.08 -0.88
C ALA A 110 1.02 0.08 -2.08
N LEU A 111 0.52 1.25 -2.49
CA LEU A 111 -0.33 1.39 -3.69
C LEU A 111 0.45 1.16 -4.98
N LEU A 112 1.72 1.57 -5.05
CA LEU A 112 2.59 1.24 -6.20
C LEU A 112 2.87 -0.26 -6.30
N ILE A 113 3.04 -0.96 -5.17
CA ILE A 113 3.13 -2.43 -5.16
C ILE A 113 1.83 -3.03 -5.69
N ALA A 114 0.66 -2.53 -5.27
CA ALA A 114 -0.63 -3.01 -5.79
C ALA A 114 -0.74 -2.86 -7.32
N GLU A 115 -0.29 -1.73 -7.88
CA GLU A 115 -0.26 -1.51 -9.33
C GLU A 115 0.71 -2.45 -10.04
N LEU A 116 1.91 -2.68 -9.48
CA LEU A 116 2.87 -3.65 -10.05
C LEU A 116 2.30 -5.06 -10.02
N GLU A 117 1.71 -5.48 -8.91
CA GLU A 117 1.04 -6.78 -8.79
C GLU A 117 -0.08 -6.96 -9.83
N ARG A 118 -0.83 -5.88 -10.12
CA ARG A 118 -1.88 -5.87 -11.16
C ARG A 118 -1.28 -6.04 -12.56
N LEU A 119 -0.21 -5.30 -12.87
CA LEU A 119 0.50 -5.41 -14.15
C LEU A 119 1.11 -6.81 -14.34
N ASP A 120 1.79 -7.34 -13.32
CA ASP A 120 2.36 -8.69 -13.33
C ASP A 120 1.31 -9.77 -13.60
N ARG A 121 0.08 -9.59 -13.08
CA ARG A 121 -1.05 -10.51 -13.36
C ARG A 121 -1.58 -10.33 -14.78
N ALA A 122 -1.67 -9.10 -15.27
CA ALA A 122 -2.12 -8.80 -16.63
C ALA A 122 -1.17 -9.42 -17.67
N GLU A 123 0.14 -9.33 -17.47
CA GLU A 123 1.15 -9.94 -18.36
C GLU A 123 1.10 -11.49 -18.38
N LYS A 124 0.65 -12.12 -17.28
CA LYS A 124 0.51 -13.58 -17.18
C LYS A 124 -0.79 -14.12 -17.78
N LYS A 125 -1.78 -13.27 -18.08
CA LYS A 125 -3.01 -13.72 -18.75
C LYS A 125 -2.65 -13.96 -20.23
N PRO A 126 -2.79 -15.20 -20.75
CA PRO A 126 -2.52 -15.45 -22.17
C PRO A 126 -3.43 -14.57 -23.02
N GLU A 127 -2.89 -13.98 -24.09
CA GLU A 127 -3.68 -13.29 -25.09
C GLU A 127 -4.71 -14.29 -25.65
N ASN A 128 -6.00 -13.95 -25.52
CA ASN A 128 -7.09 -14.71 -26.12
C ASN A 128 -7.16 -14.45 -27.63
#